data_AF-A0A9E1RTZ7-F1
#
_entry.id   AF-A0A9E1RTZ7-F1
#
_cell.length_a   1.000
_cell.length_b   1.000
_cell.length_c   1.000
_cell.angle_alpha   90.00
_cell.angle_beta   90.00
_cell.angle_gamma   90.00
#
_symmetry.space_group_name_H-M   'P 1'
#
loop_
_entity.id
_entity.type
_entity.pdbx_description
1 polymer ?
#
loop_
_entity_poly.entity_id
_entity_poly.type
_entity_poly.pdbx_seq_one_letter_code
_entity_poly.pdbx_strand_id
1 'polypeptide(L)'
;MAHRTGALHSHQKRRLEIFDDSDAVRDFLGPPGAPVTALDPTRPVTFGPYMNDPDLINNKVQLHEAMQAARRVIPEVLGELAVLSGRAYPIVDAYHMADAEAALVLLNSAAETAKEAADRLRAEGKKVGVVSLNMLRPFPGQELRDLLKNVRAVLVGDRGDSYGAGNGNLALEIRAALQQDTDNHTLVLNRIYGLGGKDFRDADAEQFFAEALKAAAQGSVEAPFAYHGAYAGAAAKKPPPGLPAIASEEVSRGMAKVSQDEKSGRLKVELEPLWAMTAVPSRVAPGHGGCPGCGIFPVLHQAYSVLEGDLVVLFQTGCAMVVTTAYPHTSHRITYIHNLFQNGAATLSGLVEMYLERMRRGELPGSPDITFMMVTGDGGMDIGMGPALGAAHRNHRMIILEYDNQGYMNTGAQLSYATPLGHRTSTSEVGEATAGKVFHHKDTAQIFAACHLPYVFTASEGYPEDFMRKVAKAQWYAKREGLVYGKILSFCPLNWKTTDDAAEDVLQTALDSCFFPLYEVEQGHTSLTYDPDAVGRRRPVADWLGLMGKTKHLLGRDNSERLEAIESEVDRRWQRLKIMHAHEGL
;
A
#
# COMPACT_ATOMS: atom_id res chain seq x y z
N MET A 1 4.54 8.64 20.20
CA MET A 1 3.62 7.91 19.29
C MET A 1 2.81 6.94 20.12
N ALA A 2 1.53 6.76 19.81
CA ALA A 2 0.68 5.74 20.42
C ALA A 2 0.42 4.63 19.42
N HIS A 3 0.60 3.37 19.83
CA HIS A 3 0.42 2.20 18.96
C HIS A 3 -0.59 1.23 19.57
N ARG A 4 -1.41 0.60 18.72
CA ARG A 4 -2.30 -0.50 19.07
C ARG A 4 -2.15 -1.61 18.04
N THR A 5 -2.49 -2.84 18.39
CA THR A 5 -2.38 -3.96 17.44
C THR A 5 -3.36 -3.79 16.27
N GLY A 6 -2.84 -3.85 15.04
CA GLY A 6 -3.62 -3.86 13.81
C GLY A 6 -4.60 -5.04 13.76
N ALA A 7 -5.77 -4.85 13.16
CA ALA A 7 -6.94 -5.72 13.18
C ALA A 7 -7.49 -6.03 14.60
N LEU A 8 -6.71 -6.72 15.43
CA LEU A 8 -7.11 -7.26 16.73
C LEU A 8 -7.60 -6.21 17.74
N HIS A 9 -7.12 -4.96 17.69
CA HIS A 9 -7.74 -3.86 18.45
C HIS A 9 -8.38 -2.82 17.53
N SER A 10 -7.70 -2.42 16.46
CA SER A 10 -8.19 -1.34 15.58
C SER A 10 -9.57 -1.61 14.96
N HIS A 11 -9.97 -2.88 14.82
CA HIS A 11 -11.25 -3.27 14.22
C HIS A 11 -12.16 -4.05 15.19
N GLN A 12 -11.75 -4.18 16.46
CA GLN A 12 -12.56 -4.83 17.48
C GLN A 12 -13.63 -3.87 17.99
N LYS A 13 -14.90 -4.27 17.92
CA LYS A 13 -16.00 -3.51 18.52
C LYS A 13 -16.10 -3.88 20.00
N ARG A 14 -15.93 -2.89 20.88
CA ARG A 14 -16.11 -3.01 22.33
C ARG A 14 -16.94 -1.85 22.85
N ARG A 15 -17.65 -2.07 23.96
CA ARG A 15 -18.23 -0.98 24.75
C ARG A 15 -17.07 -0.28 25.47
N LEU A 16 -17.00 1.03 25.34
CA LEU A 16 -15.96 1.86 25.93
C LEU A 16 -16.63 3.01 26.67
N GLU A 17 -16.02 3.45 27.76
CA GLU A 17 -16.32 4.73 28.38
C GLU A 17 -15.54 5.82 27.65
N ILE A 18 -16.24 6.88 27.27
CA ILE A 18 -15.66 8.08 26.66
C ILE A 18 -15.94 9.27 27.58
N PHE A 19 -15.10 10.30 27.51
CA PHE A 19 -15.41 11.55 28.19
C PHE A 19 -16.53 12.27 27.44
N ASP A 20 -17.67 12.47 28.09
CA ASP A 20 -18.80 13.21 27.52
C ASP A 20 -18.53 14.73 27.54
N ASP A 21 -17.75 15.21 28.51
CA ASP A 21 -17.35 16.60 28.65
C ASP A 21 -16.03 16.89 27.93
N SER A 22 -16.13 17.59 26.79
CA SER A 22 -14.97 18.02 26.02
C SER A 22 -14.17 19.18 26.66
N ASP A 23 -14.77 19.94 27.58
CA ASP A 23 -14.09 21.02 28.30
C ASP A 23 -13.19 20.41 29.39
N ALA A 24 -13.67 19.40 30.13
CA ALA A 24 -12.83 18.66 31.08
C ALA A 24 -11.56 18.07 30.43
N VAL A 25 -11.67 17.55 29.21
CA VAL A 25 -10.50 17.06 28.45
C VAL A 25 -9.57 18.21 28.05
N ARG A 26 -10.12 19.36 27.63
CA ARG A 26 -9.33 20.55 27.28
C ARG A 26 -8.62 21.13 28.49
N ASP A 27 -9.27 21.19 29.63
CA ASP A 27 -8.71 21.67 30.90
C ASP A 27 -7.56 20.76 31.37
N PHE A 28 -7.71 19.44 31.21
CA PHE A 28 -6.63 18.48 31.48
C PHE A 28 -5.43 18.65 30.57
N LEU A 29 -5.65 18.88 29.27
CA LEU A 29 -4.55 19.14 28.32
C LEU A 29 -3.88 20.50 28.57
N GLY A 30 -4.60 21.43 29.18
CA GLY A 30 -4.17 22.80 29.41
C GLY A 30 -4.15 23.65 28.14
N PRO A 31 -3.89 24.96 28.26
CA PRO A 31 -3.71 25.82 27.10
C PRO A 31 -2.50 25.34 26.29
N PRO A 32 -2.57 25.35 24.94
CA PRO A 32 -1.41 25.04 24.13
C PRO A 32 -0.28 26.01 24.48
N GLY A 33 0.90 25.48 24.80
CA GLY A 33 2.10 26.31 24.96
C GLY A 33 2.37 27.09 23.67
N ALA A 34 3.14 28.20 23.73
CA ALA A 34 3.53 28.93 22.53
C ALA A 34 4.67 28.18 21.82
N PRO A 35 4.39 27.39 20.75
CA PRO A 35 5.46 26.64 20.12
C PRO A 35 6.39 27.59 19.36
N VAL A 36 7.65 27.21 19.24
CA VAL A 36 8.50 27.75 18.18
C VAL A 36 7.81 27.38 16.85
N THR A 37 7.48 28.39 16.05
CA THR A 37 6.66 28.22 14.85
C THR A 37 7.33 28.83 13.63
N ALA A 38 7.18 28.16 12.47
CA ALA A 38 7.59 28.71 11.18
C ALA A 38 6.65 29.81 10.66
N LEU A 39 5.55 30.06 11.39
CA LEU A 39 4.47 30.96 10.96
C LEU A 39 4.63 32.39 11.50
N ASP A 40 5.64 32.68 12.31
CA ASP A 40 5.92 34.04 12.79
C ASP A 40 7.03 34.68 11.94
N PRO A 41 6.68 35.45 10.90
CA PRO A 41 7.69 36.12 10.07
C PRO A 41 8.45 37.22 10.82
N THR A 42 7.94 37.70 11.96
CA THR A 42 8.63 38.70 12.80
C THR A 42 9.70 38.06 13.69
N ARG A 43 9.63 36.75 13.88
CA ARG A 43 10.60 35.95 14.65
C ARG A 43 11.01 34.71 13.83
N PRO A 44 11.73 34.89 12.72
CA PRO A 44 12.09 33.79 11.84
C PRO A 44 13.00 32.79 12.56
N VAL A 45 12.76 31.51 12.33
CA VAL A 45 13.50 30.39 12.91
C VAL A 45 13.81 29.35 11.84
N THR A 46 14.96 28.68 11.97
CA THR A 46 15.37 27.61 11.06
C THR A 46 15.02 26.24 11.66
N PHE A 47 14.21 25.46 10.95
CA PHE A 47 13.92 24.07 11.31
C PHE A 47 14.74 23.12 10.43
N GLY A 48 15.33 22.09 11.04
CA GLY A 48 16.13 21.07 10.34
C GLY A 48 17.41 21.62 9.69
N PRO A 49 18.25 22.40 10.39
CA PRO A 49 19.50 22.88 9.80
C PRO A 49 20.45 21.70 9.52
N TYR A 50 21.30 21.87 8.51
CA TYR A 50 22.46 21.01 8.31
C TYR A 50 23.44 21.21 9.48
N MET A 51 23.85 20.12 10.14
CA MET A 51 24.74 20.17 11.30
C MET A 51 25.99 19.35 11.02
N ASN A 52 27.15 19.93 11.31
CA ASN A 52 28.44 19.25 11.32
C ASN A 52 28.84 18.90 12.76
N ASP A 53 29.94 18.16 12.89
CA ASP A 53 30.62 18.03 14.16
C ASP A 53 31.21 19.38 14.60
N PRO A 54 31.15 19.74 15.90
CA PRO A 54 30.69 18.92 17.02
C PRO A 54 29.21 19.12 17.41
N ASP A 55 28.40 19.84 16.63
CA ASP A 55 27.05 20.25 17.06
C ASP A 55 26.06 19.08 17.11
N LEU A 56 26.19 18.12 16.20
CA LEU A 56 25.28 16.98 16.10
C LEU A 56 25.24 16.15 17.40
N ILE A 57 26.39 15.86 18.00
CA ILE A 57 26.46 15.06 19.23
C ILE A 57 25.79 15.79 20.40
N ASN A 58 26.00 17.11 20.50
CA ASN A 58 25.39 17.94 21.54
C ASN A 58 23.86 17.99 21.39
N ASN A 59 23.35 18.05 20.15
CA ASN A 59 21.92 17.97 19.92
C ASN A 59 21.33 16.60 20.31
N LYS A 60 22.06 15.49 20.11
CA LYS A 60 21.63 14.17 20.60
C LYS A 60 21.57 14.11 22.13
N VAL A 61 22.47 14.79 22.85
CA VAL A 61 22.39 14.93 24.31
C VAL A 61 21.11 15.69 24.71
N GLN A 62 20.75 16.77 24.01
CA GLN A 62 19.50 17.49 24.30
C GLN A 62 18.26 16.61 24.10
N LEU A 63 18.23 15.75 23.07
CA LEU A 63 17.15 14.76 22.89
C LEU A 63 17.12 13.71 24.01
N HIS A 64 18.29 13.29 24.50
CA HIS A 64 18.39 12.41 25.67
C HIS A 64 17.81 13.08 26.92
N GLU A 65 18.22 14.32 27.21
CA GLU A 65 17.72 15.09 28.35
C GLU A 65 16.21 15.32 28.27
N ALA A 66 15.66 15.55 27.07
CA ALA A 66 14.21 15.64 26.86
C ALA A 66 13.50 14.34 27.21
N MET A 67 14.08 13.17 26.87
CA MET A 67 13.54 11.86 27.28
C MET A 67 13.64 11.65 28.80
N GLN A 68 14.70 12.13 29.46
CA GLN A 68 14.80 12.09 30.92
C GLN A 68 13.78 13.00 31.59
N ALA A 69 13.53 14.19 31.03
CA ALA A 69 12.47 15.08 31.48
C ALA A 69 11.10 14.41 31.35
N ALA A 70 10.80 13.78 30.21
CA ALA A 70 9.57 13.03 30.02
C ALA A 70 9.42 11.91 31.07
N ARG A 71 10.48 11.14 31.37
CA ARG A 71 10.46 10.09 32.40
C ARG A 71 9.99 10.61 33.75
N ARG A 72 10.37 11.84 34.14
CA ARG A 72 9.98 12.45 35.43
C ARG A 72 8.51 12.87 35.44
N VAL A 73 8.01 13.42 34.35
CA VAL A 73 6.67 14.02 34.26
C VAL A 73 5.57 12.99 33.96
N ILE A 74 5.88 11.91 33.24
CA ILE A 74 4.88 10.89 32.85
C ILE A 74 4.09 10.32 34.03
N PRO A 75 4.71 9.91 35.16
CA PRO A 75 3.96 9.41 36.32
C PRO A 75 2.95 10.42 36.88
N GLU A 76 3.31 11.70 36.90
CA GLU A 76 2.45 12.79 37.39
C GLU A 76 1.21 12.91 36.49
N VAL A 77 1.41 13.01 35.17
CA VAL A 77 0.33 13.10 34.18
C VAL A 77 -0.59 11.88 34.20
N LEU A 78 -0.03 10.67 34.34
CA LEU A 78 -0.83 9.45 34.45
C LEU A 78 -1.63 9.40 35.75
N GLY A 79 -1.09 9.96 36.84
CA GLY A 79 -1.80 10.12 38.11
C GLY A 79 -2.97 11.09 38.00
N GLU A 80 -2.77 12.25 37.37
CA GLU A 80 -3.83 13.23 37.10
C GLU A 80 -4.92 12.63 36.21
N LEU A 81 -4.54 11.90 35.16
CA LEU A 81 -5.48 11.19 34.31
C LEU A 81 -6.28 10.12 35.09
N ALA A 82 -5.64 9.45 36.06
CA ALA A 82 -6.32 8.48 36.91
C ALA A 82 -7.37 9.15 37.83
N VAL A 83 -7.07 10.32 38.38
CA VAL A 83 -8.04 11.12 39.15
C VAL A 83 -9.21 11.56 38.27
N LEU A 84 -8.92 12.03 37.06
CA LEU A 84 -9.92 12.52 36.12
C LEU A 84 -10.83 11.41 35.58
N SER A 85 -10.24 10.27 35.22
CA SER A 85 -10.95 9.17 34.53
C SER A 85 -11.44 8.06 35.44
N GLY A 86 -10.95 8.00 36.68
CA GLY A 86 -11.10 6.84 37.56
C GLY A 86 -10.26 5.62 37.15
N ARG A 87 -9.45 5.72 36.08
CA ARG A 87 -8.67 4.61 35.51
C ARG A 87 -7.17 4.88 35.60
N ALA A 88 -6.46 4.06 36.36
CA ALA A 88 -5.01 4.15 36.50
C ALA A 88 -4.30 3.36 35.39
N TYR A 89 -3.27 3.98 34.80
CA TYR A 89 -2.42 3.37 33.79
C TYR A 89 -0.97 3.42 34.28
N PRO A 90 -0.47 2.40 34.99
CA PRO A 90 0.92 2.39 35.44
C PRO A 90 1.87 2.26 34.24
N ILE A 91 3.09 2.81 34.34
CA ILE A 91 4.13 2.70 33.30
C ILE A 91 4.40 1.22 32.94
N VAL A 92 4.57 0.41 33.98
CA VAL A 92 4.64 -1.04 33.94
C VAL A 92 3.42 -1.58 34.66
N ASP A 93 2.51 -2.21 33.91
CA ASP A 93 1.36 -2.90 34.45
C ASP A 93 1.78 -4.29 34.94
N ALA A 94 1.66 -4.50 36.25
CA ALA A 94 2.11 -5.71 36.94
C ALA A 94 0.90 -6.43 37.54
N TYR A 95 0.65 -7.64 37.07
CA TYR A 95 -0.49 -8.47 37.49
C TYR A 95 0.01 -9.74 38.19
N HIS A 96 -0.43 -9.97 39.43
CA HIS A 96 0.02 -11.09 40.28
C HIS A 96 1.54 -11.24 40.39
N MET A 97 2.29 -10.13 40.54
CA MET A 97 3.76 -10.17 40.59
C MET A 97 4.36 -10.23 42.00
N ALA A 98 3.58 -9.99 43.06
CA ALA A 98 4.10 -9.83 44.41
C ALA A 98 4.89 -11.04 44.95
N ASP A 99 4.48 -12.25 44.58
CA ASP A 99 5.09 -13.53 44.96
C ASP A 99 5.42 -14.41 43.74
N ALA A 100 5.41 -13.85 42.53
CA ALA A 100 5.59 -14.61 41.30
C ALA A 100 6.97 -15.27 41.23
N GLU A 101 7.00 -16.57 40.96
CA GLU A 101 8.23 -17.33 40.69
C GLU A 101 8.54 -17.37 39.19
N ALA A 102 7.52 -17.28 38.34
CA ALA A 102 7.66 -17.16 36.90
C ALA A 102 6.75 -16.06 36.34
N ALA A 103 7.17 -15.38 35.27
CA ALA A 103 6.39 -14.29 34.69
C ALA A 103 6.37 -14.28 33.15
N LEU A 104 5.35 -13.62 32.59
CA LEU A 104 5.31 -13.28 31.16
C LEU A 104 5.43 -11.76 30.99
N VAL A 105 6.18 -11.32 29.97
CA VAL A 105 6.16 -9.92 29.51
C VAL A 105 5.55 -9.87 28.12
N LEU A 106 4.38 -9.23 28.01
CA LEU A 106 3.60 -9.15 26.78
C LEU A 106 3.06 -7.73 26.57
N LEU A 107 2.80 -7.36 25.32
CA LEU A 107 2.27 -6.04 24.97
C LEU A 107 0.82 -6.11 24.47
N ASN A 108 0.04 -5.08 24.80
CA ASN A 108 -1.34 -4.89 24.32
C ASN A 108 -2.22 -6.14 24.63
N SER A 109 -3.17 -6.46 23.74
CA SER A 109 -4.12 -7.59 23.89
C SER A 109 -3.55 -8.91 24.39
N ALA A 110 -2.30 -9.25 24.05
CA ALA A 110 -1.73 -10.52 24.49
C ALA A 110 -1.54 -10.57 26.00
N ALA A 111 -1.24 -9.42 26.63
CA ALA A 111 -1.15 -9.33 28.08
C ALA A 111 -2.51 -9.56 28.75
N GLU A 112 -3.59 -8.98 28.20
CA GLU A 112 -4.95 -9.19 28.72
C GLU A 112 -5.36 -10.67 28.69
N THR A 113 -5.13 -11.35 27.56
CA THR A 113 -5.36 -12.81 27.46
C THR A 113 -4.50 -13.60 28.45
N ALA A 114 -3.25 -13.17 28.68
CA ALA A 114 -2.39 -13.83 29.67
C ALA A 114 -2.83 -13.61 31.12
N LYS A 115 -3.49 -12.49 31.46
CA LYS A 115 -4.04 -12.25 32.80
C LYS A 115 -5.11 -13.29 33.14
N GLU A 116 -6.01 -13.59 32.20
CA GLU A 116 -7.03 -14.65 32.37
C GLU A 116 -6.39 -16.04 32.59
N ALA A 117 -5.35 -16.37 31.82
CA ALA A 117 -4.60 -17.62 32.02
C ALA A 117 -3.86 -17.64 33.37
N ALA A 118 -3.30 -16.50 33.80
CA ALA A 118 -2.63 -16.38 35.09
C ALA A 118 -3.59 -16.64 36.26
N ASP A 119 -4.82 -16.12 36.20
CA ASP A 119 -5.83 -16.33 37.25
C ASP A 119 -6.17 -17.82 37.43
N ARG A 120 -6.32 -18.56 36.32
CA ARG A 120 -6.55 -20.02 36.37
C ARG A 120 -5.37 -20.75 37.02
N LEU A 121 -4.15 -20.49 36.56
CA LEU A 121 -2.95 -21.12 37.11
C LEU A 121 -2.72 -20.74 38.58
N ARG A 122 -3.08 -19.52 38.98
CA ARG A 122 -3.05 -19.05 40.36
C ARG A 122 -4.04 -19.82 41.23
N ALA A 123 -5.25 -20.10 40.74
CA ALA A 123 -6.22 -20.94 41.43
C ALA A 123 -5.71 -22.39 41.63
N GLU A 124 -4.83 -22.87 40.75
CA GLU A 124 -4.12 -24.15 40.88
C GLU A 124 -2.86 -24.08 41.78
N GLY A 125 -2.60 -22.94 42.40
CA GLY A 125 -1.46 -22.73 43.30
C GLY A 125 -0.13 -22.44 42.61
N LYS A 126 -0.12 -22.14 41.30
CA LYS A 126 1.09 -21.72 40.59
C LYS A 126 1.36 -20.24 40.83
N LYS A 127 2.59 -19.90 41.21
CA LYS A 127 3.01 -18.51 41.43
C LYS A 127 3.47 -17.84 40.14
N VAL A 128 2.51 -17.46 39.30
CA VAL A 128 2.77 -16.84 38.00
C VAL A 128 2.29 -15.40 37.94
N GLY A 129 2.96 -14.54 37.17
CA GLY A 129 2.55 -13.15 36.98
C GLY A 129 2.67 -12.68 35.53
N VAL A 130 1.99 -11.58 35.22
CA VAL A 130 2.00 -10.93 33.89
C VAL A 130 2.50 -9.52 34.04
N VAL A 131 3.37 -9.11 33.11
CA VAL A 131 3.88 -7.76 32.98
C VAL A 131 3.50 -7.22 31.60
N SER A 132 2.93 -6.02 31.55
CA SER A 132 2.69 -5.29 30.32
C SER A 132 3.21 -3.87 30.39
N LEU A 133 3.65 -3.31 29.26
CA LEU A 133 4.19 -1.96 29.20
C LEU A 133 3.18 -1.02 28.57
N ASN A 134 2.67 -0.06 29.34
CA ASN A 134 1.91 1.07 28.81
C ASN A 134 2.84 2.12 28.18
N MET A 135 4.10 2.19 28.66
CA MET A 135 5.13 3.06 28.12
C MET A 135 6.35 2.25 27.67
N LEU A 136 6.62 2.27 26.37
CA LEU A 136 7.82 1.63 25.81
C LEU A 136 9.02 2.59 25.79
N ARG A 137 8.78 3.90 25.64
CA ARG A 137 9.80 4.96 25.62
C ARG A 137 9.30 6.18 26.41
N PRO A 138 10.09 6.72 27.36
CA PRO A 138 11.37 6.22 27.86
C PRO A 138 11.28 4.79 28.40
N PHE A 139 12.28 3.94 28.11
CA PHE A 139 12.21 2.51 28.43
C PHE A 139 12.27 2.27 29.94
N PRO A 140 11.30 1.58 30.57
CA PRO A 140 11.19 1.46 32.02
C PRO A 140 12.13 0.39 32.61
N GLY A 141 13.44 0.52 32.35
CA GLY A 141 14.43 -0.48 32.74
C GLY A 141 14.62 -0.65 34.25
N GLN A 142 14.52 0.43 35.03
CA GLN A 142 14.63 0.35 36.49
C GLN A 142 13.43 -0.37 37.09
N GLU A 143 12.23 0.02 36.67
CA GLU A 143 10.97 -0.56 37.10
C GLU A 143 10.91 -2.06 36.76
N LEU A 144 11.39 -2.45 35.58
CA LEU A 144 11.47 -3.85 35.17
C LEU A 144 12.50 -4.65 35.98
N ARG A 145 13.66 -4.08 36.32
CA ARG A 145 14.63 -4.72 37.22
C ARG A 145 14.01 -5.00 38.59
N ASP A 146 13.44 -3.97 39.20
CA ASP A 146 12.88 -4.07 40.55
C ASP A 146 11.73 -5.07 40.61
N LEU A 147 10.91 -5.11 39.57
CA LEU A 147 9.78 -6.01 39.45
C LEU A 147 10.21 -7.47 39.23
N LEU A 148 11.26 -7.70 38.44
CA LEU A 148 11.69 -9.04 38.06
C LEU A 148 12.73 -9.66 39.00
N LYS A 149 13.37 -8.89 39.89
CA LYS A 149 14.48 -9.39 40.74
C LYS A 149 14.23 -10.69 41.51
N ASN A 150 12.97 -10.95 41.91
CA ASN A 150 12.59 -12.15 42.66
C ASN A 150 12.00 -13.26 41.79
N VAL A 151 11.85 -13.01 40.49
CA VAL A 151 11.32 -13.96 39.51
C VAL A 151 12.46 -14.87 39.08
N ARG A 152 12.23 -16.18 39.07
CA ARG A 152 13.26 -17.14 38.66
C ARG A 152 13.40 -17.22 37.15
N ALA A 153 12.28 -17.12 36.43
CA ALA A 153 12.27 -17.08 34.97
C ALA A 153 11.15 -16.21 34.41
N VAL A 154 11.45 -15.51 33.33
CA VAL A 154 10.53 -14.65 32.59
C VAL A 154 10.54 -15.00 31.11
N LEU A 155 9.37 -15.19 30.52
CA LEU A 155 9.23 -15.32 29.07
C LEU A 155 8.70 -14.01 28.48
N VAL A 156 9.49 -13.42 27.60
CA VAL A 156 9.15 -12.19 26.87
C VAL A 156 8.59 -12.58 25.51
N GLY A 157 7.36 -12.16 25.21
CA GLY A 157 6.78 -12.34 23.89
C GLY A 157 6.98 -11.09 23.02
N ASP A 158 7.58 -11.27 21.85
CA ASP A 158 7.74 -10.22 20.84
C ASP A 158 6.86 -10.48 19.61
N ARG A 159 6.17 -9.44 19.12
CA ARG A 159 5.48 -9.44 17.82
C ARG A 159 6.38 -8.91 16.70
N GLY A 160 7.67 -9.23 16.77
CA GLY A 160 8.70 -8.80 15.83
C GLY A 160 10.03 -9.45 16.16
N ASP A 161 10.66 -10.05 15.16
CA ASP A 161 12.02 -10.58 15.27
C ASP A 161 13.05 -9.52 14.87
N SER A 162 14.20 -9.54 15.54
CA SER A 162 15.40 -8.83 15.13
C SER A 162 16.33 -9.85 14.47
N TYR A 163 16.12 -10.10 13.18
CA TYR A 163 16.80 -11.17 12.44
C TYR A 163 18.32 -11.13 12.64
N GLY A 164 18.88 -12.24 13.11
CA GLY A 164 20.31 -12.39 13.41
C GLY A 164 20.72 -12.00 14.85
N ALA A 165 19.89 -11.28 15.60
CA ALA A 165 20.15 -10.97 17.02
C ALA A 165 19.72 -12.10 17.97
N GLY A 166 18.93 -13.07 17.47
CA GLY A 166 18.47 -14.23 18.23
C GLY A 166 17.46 -13.91 19.33
N ASN A 167 16.85 -12.73 19.32
CA ASN A 167 15.76 -12.29 20.21
C ASN A 167 14.99 -11.15 19.53
N GLY A 168 13.71 -10.98 19.88
CA GLY A 168 12.98 -9.76 19.58
C GLY A 168 13.48 -8.54 20.37
N ASN A 169 13.08 -7.35 19.94
CA ASN A 169 13.60 -6.09 20.49
C ASN A 169 13.29 -5.92 21.98
N LEU A 170 12.08 -6.26 22.43
CA LEU A 170 11.72 -6.10 23.84
C LEU A 170 12.54 -7.02 24.73
N ALA A 171 12.73 -8.27 24.31
CA ALA A 171 13.57 -9.22 25.04
C ALA A 171 15.03 -8.75 25.15
N LEU A 172 15.60 -8.17 24.09
CA LEU A 172 16.95 -7.60 24.12
C LEU A 172 17.06 -6.47 25.16
N GLU A 173 16.09 -5.56 25.19
CA GLU A 173 16.10 -4.44 26.13
C GLU A 173 15.91 -4.88 27.58
N ILE A 174 15.04 -5.87 27.83
CA ILE A 174 14.86 -6.46 29.16
C ILE A 174 16.14 -7.14 29.62
N ARG A 175 16.76 -7.99 28.78
CA ARG A 175 18.04 -8.63 29.12
C ARG A 175 19.11 -7.60 29.49
N ALA A 176 19.26 -6.56 28.69
CA ALA A 176 20.22 -5.49 28.96
C ALA A 176 19.91 -4.74 30.26
N ALA A 177 18.63 -4.48 30.55
CA ALA A 177 18.22 -3.84 31.80
C ALA A 177 18.53 -4.71 33.02
N LEU A 178 18.24 -6.02 32.97
CA LEU A 178 18.52 -6.95 34.08
C LEU A 178 20.01 -7.10 34.34
N GLN A 179 20.86 -7.10 33.30
CA GLN A 179 22.32 -7.18 33.45
C GLN A 179 22.94 -6.01 34.22
N GLN A 180 22.24 -4.87 34.34
CA GLN A 180 22.71 -3.75 35.16
C GLN A 180 22.57 -4.00 36.67
N ASP A 181 21.80 -5.00 37.08
CA ASP A 181 21.67 -5.44 38.46
C ASP A 181 22.34 -6.81 38.62
N THR A 182 23.52 -6.81 39.23
CA THR A 182 24.35 -8.02 39.36
C THR A 182 23.73 -9.10 40.24
N ASP A 183 22.78 -8.73 41.09
CA ASP A 183 22.07 -9.65 41.98
C ASP A 183 20.82 -10.24 41.29
N ASN A 184 20.48 -9.74 40.10
CA ASN A 184 19.36 -10.24 39.33
C ASN A 184 19.76 -11.50 38.54
N HIS A 185 19.19 -12.63 38.94
CA HIS A 185 19.45 -13.94 38.31
C HIS A 185 18.25 -14.47 37.51
N THR A 186 17.33 -13.59 37.12
CA THR A 186 16.14 -13.97 36.36
C THR A 186 16.54 -14.54 35.00
N LEU A 187 16.09 -15.77 34.71
CA LEU A 187 16.27 -16.39 33.41
C LEU A 187 15.31 -15.77 32.39
N VAL A 188 15.83 -15.27 31.27
CA VAL A 188 14.98 -14.69 30.20
C VAL A 188 14.84 -15.66 29.03
N LEU A 189 13.59 -15.94 28.64
CA LEU A 189 13.21 -16.65 27.43
C LEU A 189 12.53 -15.67 26.45
N ASN A 190 12.67 -15.90 25.15
CA ASN A 190 11.96 -15.11 24.15
C ASN A 190 11.14 -15.97 23.19
N ARG A 191 9.91 -15.54 22.89
CA ARG A 191 9.05 -16.15 21.89
C ARG A 191 8.56 -15.11 20.90
N ILE A 192 8.87 -15.32 19.61
CA ILE A 192 8.24 -14.55 18.54
C ILE A 192 6.84 -15.12 18.30
N TYR A 193 5.81 -14.29 18.42
CA TYR A 193 4.42 -14.74 18.33
C TYR A 193 3.54 -13.72 17.58
N GLY A 194 2.34 -14.14 17.19
CA GLY A 194 1.30 -13.25 16.66
C GLY A 194 1.66 -12.47 15.38
N LEU A 195 2.76 -12.83 14.70
CA LEU A 195 3.15 -12.20 13.43
C LEU A 195 2.07 -12.39 12.37
N GLY A 196 1.87 -11.36 11.54
CA GLY A 196 0.85 -11.39 10.48
C GLY A 196 -0.60 -11.41 10.98
N GLY A 197 -0.85 -11.03 12.23
CA GLY A 197 -2.19 -11.07 12.82
C GLY A 197 -2.63 -12.46 13.27
N LYS A 198 -1.69 -13.41 13.43
CA LYS A 198 -1.98 -14.71 14.02
C LYS A 198 -2.53 -14.53 15.45
N ASP A 199 -3.60 -15.26 15.74
CA ASP A 199 -4.22 -15.25 17.06
C ASP A 199 -3.21 -15.63 18.16
N PHE A 200 -3.43 -15.04 19.34
CA PHE A 200 -2.82 -15.45 20.60
C PHE A 200 -3.96 -15.68 21.59
N ARG A 201 -4.16 -16.93 21.97
CA ARG A 201 -5.27 -17.41 22.80
C ARG A 201 -4.76 -17.83 24.17
N ASP A 202 -5.69 -18.05 25.08
CA ASP A 202 -5.51 -18.60 26.41
C ASP A 202 -4.53 -19.78 26.48
N ALA A 203 -4.70 -20.77 25.60
CA ALA A 203 -3.82 -21.94 25.55
C ALA A 203 -2.37 -21.59 25.16
N ASP A 204 -2.17 -20.54 24.35
CA ASP A 204 -0.84 -20.04 24.01
C ASP A 204 -0.19 -19.37 25.23
N ALA A 205 -0.96 -18.62 26.01
CA ALA A 205 -0.49 -18.02 27.25
C ALA A 205 -0.16 -19.08 28.32
N GLU A 206 -1.00 -20.12 28.46
CA GLU A 206 -0.73 -21.26 29.34
C GLU A 206 0.56 -21.99 28.95
N GLN A 207 0.79 -22.19 27.64
CA GLN A 207 2.05 -22.76 27.16
C GLN A 207 3.24 -21.86 27.53
N PHE A 208 3.13 -20.54 27.35
CA PHE A 208 4.20 -19.62 27.73
C PHE A 208 4.50 -19.70 29.24
N PHE A 209 3.47 -19.76 30.08
CA PHE A 209 3.65 -19.96 31.51
C PHE A 209 4.31 -21.30 31.84
N ALA A 210 3.91 -22.38 31.18
CA ALA A 210 4.51 -23.70 31.37
C ALA A 210 6.01 -23.69 31.05
N GLU A 211 6.42 -23.01 29.97
CA GLU A 211 7.82 -22.86 29.60
C GLU A 211 8.62 -22.01 30.61
N ALA A 212 8.04 -20.91 31.09
CA ALA A 212 8.64 -20.09 32.14
C ALA A 212 8.78 -20.85 33.47
N LEU A 213 7.73 -21.57 33.89
CA LEU A 213 7.77 -22.41 35.10
C LEU A 213 8.78 -23.55 34.99
N LYS A 214 8.90 -24.18 33.81
CA LYS A 214 9.91 -25.22 33.55
C LYS A 214 11.32 -24.64 33.73
N ALA A 215 11.61 -23.50 33.11
CA ALA A 215 12.91 -22.84 33.26
C ALA A 215 13.19 -22.43 34.72
N ALA A 216 12.18 -21.89 35.42
CA ALA A 216 12.27 -21.54 36.84
C ALA A 216 12.60 -22.75 37.74
N ALA A 217 12.03 -23.92 37.44
CA ALA A 217 12.29 -25.15 38.19
C ALA A 217 13.67 -25.76 37.87
N GLN A 218 14.13 -25.65 36.62
CA GLN A 218 15.40 -26.23 36.17
C GLN A 218 16.62 -25.34 36.43
N GLY A 219 16.40 -24.03 36.68
CA GLY A 219 17.50 -23.07 36.83
C GLY A 219 18.27 -22.85 35.51
N SER A 220 17.72 -23.26 34.37
CA SER A 220 18.33 -23.11 33.05
C SER A 220 17.28 -22.95 31.96
N VAL A 221 17.68 -22.41 30.81
CA VAL A 221 16.81 -22.21 29.64
C VAL A 221 17.29 -23.09 28.51
N GLU A 222 16.49 -24.09 28.16
CA GLU A 222 16.80 -25.02 27.06
C GLU A 222 16.74 -24.33 25.68
N ALA A 223 15.68 -23.57 25.44
CA ALA A 223 15.48 -22.81 24.20
C ALA A 223 15.34 -21.31 24.51
N PRO A 224 16.44 -20.53 24.51
CA PRO A 224 16.40 -19.11 24.86
C PRO A 224 15.61 -18.27 23.87
N PHE A 225 15.47 -18.75 22.63
CA PHE A 225 14.74 -18.11 21.55
C PHE A 225 14.00 -19.15 20.71
N ALA A 226 12.75 -18.87 20.37
CA ALA A 226 11.97 -19.68 19.44
C ALA A 226 10.81 -18.88 18.84
N TYR A 227 10.23 -19.38 17.76
CA TYR A 227 8.95 -18.90 17.25
C TYR A 227 7.80 -19.75 17.82
N HIS A 228 6.76 -19.09 18.31
CA HIS A 228 5.58 -19.75 18.86
C HIS A 228 4.59 -20.18 17.77
N GLY A 229 4.24 -21.47 17.77
CA GLY A 229 3.31 -22.06 16.81
C GLY A 229 3.76 -21.90 15.35
N ALA A 230 5.06 -21.82 15.10
CA ALA A 230 5.63 -21.77 13.76
C ALA A 230 6.47 -23.02 13.48
N TYR A 231 6.77 -23.24 12.21
CA TYR A 231 7.64 -24.31 11.74
C TYR A 231 8.48 -23.78 10.56
N ALA A 232 9.67 -24.32 10.36
CA ALA A 232 10.62 -23.86 9.33
C ALA A 232 10.20 -24.22 7.88
N GLY A 233 8.97 -24.67 7.67
CA GLY A 233 8.57 -25.36 6.45
C GLY A 233 9.02 -26.82 6.45
N ALA A 234 8.40 -27.64 5.59
CA ALA A 234 8.89 -28.98 5.28
C ALA A 234 9.30 -29.00 3.81
N ALA A 235 10.52 -29.42 3.48
CA ALA A 235 11.02 -29.43 2.10
C ALA A 235 10.10 -30.21 1.12
N ALA A 236 9.38 -31.22 1.63
CA ALA A 236 8.40 -31.99 0.87
C ALA A 236 7.07 -31.25 0.64
N LYS A 237 6.70 -30.29 1.49
CA LYS A 237 5.49 -29.47 1.34
C LYS A 237 5.78 -28.29 0.43
N LYS A 238 5.63 -28.52 -0.88
CA LYS A 238 5.65 -27.45 -1.87
C LYS A 238 4.28 -26.76 -1.91
N PRO A 239 4.22 -25.45 -2.23
CA PRO A 239 2.96 -24.81 -2.60
C PRO A 239 2.27 -25.63 -3.70
N PRO A 240 0.93 -25.69 -3.71
CA PRO A 240 0.22 -26.33 -4.80
C PRO A 240 0.65 -25.67 -6.12
N PRO A 241 0.99 -26.45 -7.16
CA PRO A 241 1.37 -25.87 -8.44
C PRO A 241 0.19 -25.08 -9.00
N GLY A 242 0.46 -23.89 -9.51
CA GLY A 242 -0.51 -23.15 -10.32
C GLY A 242 -0.74 -23.84 -11.66
N LEU A 243 -1.53 -23.19 -12.54
CA LEU A 243 -1.57 -23.62 -13.94
C LEU A 243 -0.15 -23.57 -14.54
N PRO A 244 0.15 -24.44 -15.53
CA PRO A 244 1.44 -24.43 -16.20
C PRO A 244 1.79 -23.04 -16.73
N ALA A 245 3.09 -22.72 -16.66
CA ALA A 245 3.64 -21.53 -17.29
C ALA A 245 3.27 -21.53 -18.77
N ILE A 246 2.92 -20.36 -19.28
CA ILE A 246 2.59 -20.18 -20.69
C ILE A 246 3.89 -20.14 -21.49
N ALA A 247 3.98 -20.94 -22.54
CA ALA A 247 5.13 -20.91 -23.44
C ALA A 247 5.02 -19.73 -24.42
N SER A 248 6.16 -19.15 -24.79
CA SER A 248 6.23 -18.03 -25.73
C SER A 248 5.51 -18.34 -27.06
N GLU A 249 5.62 -19.57 -27.55
CA GLU A 249 5.00 -20.04 -28.80
C GLU A 249 3.48 -20.15 -28.70
N GLU A 250 2.91 -20.33 -27.50
CA GLU A 250 1.47 -20.41 -27.30
C GLU A 250 0.78 -19.05 -27.50
N VAL A 251 1.52 -17.97 -27.25
CA VAL A 251 1.03 -16.58 -27.26
C VAL A 251 1.59 -15.74 -28.39
N SER A 252 2.68 -16.17 -29.03
CA SER A 252 3.26 -15.49 -30.18
C SER A 252 2.54 -15.89 -31.46
N ARG A 253 1.38 -15.29 -31.71
CA ARG A 253 0.46 -15.71 -32.78
C ARG A 253 0.31 -14.70 -33.92
N GLY A 254 1.04 -13.59 -33.88
CA GLY A 254 0.95 -12.54 -34.89
C GLY A 254 -0.40 -11.83 -34.87
N MET A 255 -0.98 -11.66 -33.68
CA MET A 255 -2.30 -11.06 -33.48
C MET A 255 -2.34 -9.58 -33.87
N ALA A 256 -1.19 -8.92 -33.79
CA ALA A 256 -0.98 -7.56 -34.26
C ALA A 256 0.26 -7.49 -35.14
N LYS A 257 0.12 -6.98 -36.36
CA LYS A 257 1.24 -6.71 -37.27
C LYS A 257 1.58 -5.23 -37.18
N VAL A 258 2.78 -4.94 -36.69
CA VAL A 258 3.29 -3.57 -36.55
C VAL A 258 4.26 -3.27 -37.70
N SER A 259 3.98 -2.20 -38.44
CA SER A 259 4.82 -1.68 -39.52
C SER A 259 5.12 -0.21 -39.27
N GLN A 260 6.28 0.27 -39.71
CA GLN A 260 6.65 1.67 -39.59
C GLN A 260 6.46 2.35 -40.94
N ASP A 261 5.79 3.49 -40.96
CA ASP A 261 5.68 4.34 -42.14
C ASP A 261 7.02 5.04 -42.41
N GLU A 262 7.58 4.85 -43.60
CA GLU A 262 8.91 5.34 -43.95
C GLU A 262 9.02 6.87 -43.99
N LYS A 263 7.91 7.59 -44.18
CA LYS A 263 7.91 9.06 -44.34
C LYS A 263 7.70 9.77 -43.00
N SER A 264 6.76 9.30 -42.19
CA SER A 264 6.39 9.90 -40.92
C SER A 264 7.12 9.29 -39.73
N GLY A 265 7.72 8.10 -39.88
CA GLY A 265 8.33 7.34 -38.79
C GLY A 265 7.31 6.72 -37.81
N ARG A 266 6.01 6.93 -38.03
CA ARG A 266 4.92 6.47 -37.16
C ARG A 266 4.58 5.01 -37.40
N LEU A 267 4.07 4.33 -36.37
CA LEU A 267 3.68 2.93 -36.46
C LEU A 267 2.22 2.77 -36.90
N LYS A 268 2.02 1.91 -37.89
CA LYS A 268 0.72 1.37 -38.29
C LYS A 268 0.55 -0.04 -37.75
N VAL A 269 -0.60 -0.32 -37.16
CA VAL A 269 -0.95 -1.63 -36.61
C VAL A 269 -2.15 -2.22 -37.33
N GLU A 270 -1.99 -3.43 -37.83
CA GLU A 270 -3.07 -4.26 -38.37
C GLU A 270 -3.40 -5.37 -37.36
N LEU A 271 -4.64 -5.40 -36.87
CA LEU A 271 -5.11 -6.40 -35.92
C LEU A 271 -5.83 -7.53 -36.65
N GLU A 272 -5.65 -8.75 -36.17
CA GLU A 272 -6.57 -9.84 -36.47
C GLU A 272 -7.95 -9.56 -35.83
N PRO A 273 -9.05 -10.13 -36.35
CA PRO A 273 -10.38 -9.93 -35.79
C PRO A 273 -10.46 -10.31 -34.31
N LEU A 274 -11.28 -9.58 -33.52
CA LEU A 274 -11.40 -9.82 -32.07
C LEU A 274 -11.78 -11.27 -31.70
N TRP A 275 -12.57 -11.96 -32.54
CA TRP A 275 -12.90 -13.36 -32.30
C TRP A 275 -11.68 -14.28 -32.40
N ALA A 276 -10.67 -13.96 -33.21
CA ALA A 276 -9.42 -14.71 -33.29
C ALA A 276 -8.58 -14.57 -32.01
N MET A 277 -8.66 -13.39 -31.36
CA MET A 277 -7.98 -13.10 -30.10
C MET A 277 -8.46 -14.01 -28.95
N THR A 278 -9.70 -14.48 -29.01
CA THR A 278 -10.27 -15.40 -28.00
C THR A 278 -9.55 -16.76 -27.95
N ALA A 279 -8.81 -17.12 -29.02
CA ALA A 279 -8.01 -18.33 -29.07
C ALA A 279 -6.63 -18.16 -28.41
N VAL A 280 -6.23 -16.93 -28.04
CA VAL A 280 -4.97 -16.66 -27.35
C VAL A 280 -5.12 -17.07 -25.87
N PRO A 281 -4.28 -18.00 -25.38
CA PRO A 281 -4.36 -18.41 -23.99
C PRO A 281 -4.05 -17.26 -23.04
N SER A 282 -4.86 -17.12 -21.99
CA SER A 282 -4.68 -16.04 -21.03
C SER A 282 -3.41 -16.24 -20.20
N ARG A 283 -2.65 -15.13 -20.03
CA ARG A 283 -1.49 -15.04 -19.13
C ARG A 283 -1.91 -14.96 -17.64
N VAL A 284 -3.18 -14.64 -17.39
CA VAL A 284 -3.81 -14.68 -16.06
C VAL A 284 -4.85 -15.80 -16.04
N ALA A 285 -4.64 -16.78 -15.19
CA ALA A 285 -5.54 -17.90 -14.95
C ALA A 285 -6.92 -17.44 -14.44
N PRO A 286 -7.99 -18.18 -14.79
CA PRO A 286 -9.30 -17.97 -14.17
C PRO A 286 -9.25 -18.25 -12.66
N GLY A 287 -10.27 -17.75 -11.93
CA GLY A 287 -10.38 -17.94 -10.48
C GLY A 287 -9.64 -16.91 -9.63
N HIS A 288 -9.25 -15.77 -10.22
CA HIS A 288 -8.79 -14.60 -9.46
C HIS A 288 -9.92 -14.02 -8.57
N GLY A 289 -9.57 -13.39 -7.46
CA GLY A 289 -10.52 -12.84 -6.47
C GLY A 289 -11.13 -11.48 -6.86
N GLY A 290 -11.28 -11.20 -8.14
CA GLY A 290 -11.79 -9.91 -8.63
C GLY A 290 -13.30 -9.76 -8.39
N CYS A 291 -13.78 -8.54 -8.21
CA CYS A 291 -15.22 -8.29 -8.15
C CYS A 291 -15.92 -8.69 -9.46
N PRO A 292 -17.19 -9.14 -9.45
CA PRO A 292 -18.02 -9.20 -10.65
C PRO A 292 -18.03 -7.85 -11.37
N GLY A 293 -17.88 -7.87 -12.70
CA GLY A 293 -17.78 -6.65 -13.52
C GLY A 293 -16.48 -5.85 -13.33
N CYS A 294 -15.44 -6.39 -12.70
CA CYS A 294 -14.17 -5.66 -12.54
C CYS A 294 -13.49 -5.41 -13.89
N GLY A 295 -13.27 -4.15 -14.25
CA GLY A 295 -12.65 -3.73 -15.51
C GLY A 295 -11.17 -4.06 -15.66
N ILE A 296 -10.44 -4.26 -14.55
CA ILE A 296 -9.00 -4.56 -14.56
C ILE A 296 -8.70 -5.79 -15.43
N PHE A 297 -9.55 -6.81 -15.40
CA PHE A 297 -9.29 -8.07 -16.11
C PHE A 297 -9.60 -8.01 -17.60
N PRO A 298 -10.68 -7.36 -18.07
CA PRO A 298 -10.81 -6.93 -19.45
C PRO A 298 -9.58 -6.16 -19.95
N VAL A 299 -9.10 -5.15 -19.21
CA VAL A 299 -7.88 -4.40 -19.58
C VAL A 299 -6.69 -5.33 -19.75
N LEU A 300 -6.41 -6.17 -18.75
CA LEU A 300 -5.27 -7.09 -18.81
C LEU A 300 -5.41 -8.12 -19.93
N HIS A 301 -6.61 -8.65 -20.16
CA HIS A 301 -6.86 -9.63 -21.23
C HIS A 301 -6.67 -9.03 -22.62
N GLN A 302 -7.24 -7.84 -22.86
CA GLN A 302 -7.07 -7.10 -24.12
C GLN A 302 -5.59 -6.77 -24.37
N ALA A 303 -4.86 -6.29 -23.34
CA ALA A 303 -3.42 -6.04 -23.48
C ALA A 303 -2.64 -7.33 -23.77
N TYR A 304 -2.87 -8.40 -23.00
CA TYR A 304 -2.12 -9.65 -23.15
C TYR A 304 -2.38 -10.39 -24.45
N SER A 305 -3.57 -10.28 -25.04
CA SER A 305 -3.89 -10.99 -26.27
C SER A 305 -3.11 -10.50 -27.50
N VAL A 306 -2.54 -9.29 -27.47
CA VAL A 306 -1.70 -8.74 -28.55
C VAL A 306 -0.22 -8.65 -28.23
N LEU A 307 0.17 -8.81 -26.96
CA LEU A 307 1.60 -8.86 -26.62
C LEU A 307 2.19 -10.18 -27.10
N GLU A 308 3.24 -10.09 -27.91
CA GLU A 308 3.97 -11.25 -28.43
C GLU A 308 5.15 -11.61 -27.51
N GLY A 309 5.52 -12.89 -27.47
CA GLY A 309 6.66 -13.37 -26.70
C GLY A 309 6.50 -13.39 -25.18
N ASP A 310 7.65 -13.48 -24.52
CA ASP A 310 7.76 -13.54 -23.06
C ASP A 310 7.44 -12.19 -22.42
N LEU A 311 6.83 -12.25 -21.24
CA LEU A 311 6.42 -11.08 -20.48
C LEU A 311 6.79 -11.25 -19.01
N VAL A 312 7.51 -10.26 -18.49
CA VAL A 312 7.73 -10.09 -17.04
C VAL A 312 6.86 -8.94 -16.58
N VAL A 313 5.97 -9.23 -15.62
CA VAL A 313 5.07 -8.23 -15.05
C VAL A 313 5.44 -7.87 -13.63
N LEU A 314 5.39 -6.58 -13.32
CA LEU A 314 5.37 -6.08 -11.95
C LEU A 314 4.00 -5.48 -11.66
N PHE A 315 3.33 -5.92 -10.60
CA PHE A 315 2.12 -5.24 -10.14
C PHE A 315 2.47 -4.35 -8.95
N GLN A 316 2.15 -3.06 -9.05
CA GLN A 316 2.15 -2.21 -7.86
C GLN A 316 1.06 -2.68 -6.89
N THR A 317 1.30 -2.50 -5.59
CA THR A 317 0.31 -2.81 -4.54
C THR A 317 -1.01 -2.10 -4.86
N GLY A 318 -2.09 -2.88 -4.97
CA GLY A 318 -3.40 -2.39 -5.40
C GLY A 318 -4.33 -3.57 -5.70
N CYS A 319 -5.52 -3.29 -6.23
CA CYS A 319 -6.54 -4.31 -6.47
C CYS A 319 -5.97 -5.48 -7.28
N ALA A 320 -5.37 -5.19 -8.45
CA ALA A 320 -4.84 -6.21 -9.35
C ALA A 320 -3.86 -7.17 -8.64
N MET A 321 -2.99 -6.67 -7.77
CA MET A 321 -2.06 -7.50 -6.98
C MET A 321 -2.83 -8.38 -6.01
N VAL A 322 -3.67 -7.77 -5.17
CA VAL A 322 -4.38 -8.44 -4.07
C VAL A 322 -5.24 -9.58 -4.59
N VAL A 323 -5.94 -9.36 -5.70
CA VAL A 323 -6.88 -10.34 -6.23
C VAL A 323 -6.23 -11.44 -7.08
N THR A 324 -4.95 -11.35 -7.43
CA THR A 324 -4.26 -12.35 -8.27
C THR A 324 -3.14 -13.12 -7.56
N THR A 325 -2.73 -12.73 -6.35
CA THR A 325 -1.54 -13.30 -5.67
C THR A 325 -1.77 -13.63 -4.19
N ALA A 326 -2.94 -14.19 -3.88
CA ALA A 326 -3.24 -14.70 -2.54
C ALA A 326 -2.40 -15.96 -2.23
N TYR A 327 -1.30 -15.80 -1.49
CA TYR A 327 -0.43 -16.91 -1.09
C TYR A 327 -1.22 -18.02 -0.37
N PRO A 328 -1.01 -19.32 -0.70
CA PRO A 328 0.05 -19.86 -1.55
C PRO A 328 -0.29 -19.95 -3.06
N HIS A 329 -1.39 -19.35 -3.50
CA HIS A 329 -1.86 -19.40 -4.88
C HIS A 329 -1.41 -18.20 -5.71
N THR A 330 -1.39 -18.41 -7.02
CA THR A 330 -1.14 -17.35 -8.01
C THR A 330 -2.05 -17.56 -9.21
N SER A 331 -2.61 -16.47 -9.73
CA SER A 331 -3.31 -16.45 -11.01
C SER A 331 -2.35 -16.24 -12.18
N HIS A 332 -1.06 -15.98 -11.96
CA HIS A 332 -0.13 -15.66 -13.05
C HIS A 332 0.48 -16.91 -13.67
N ARG A 333 0.41 -17.01 -14.99
CA ARG A 333 1.09 -18.04 -15.81
C ARG A 333 2.39 -17.54 -16.44
N ILE A 334 2.81 -16.33 -16.07
CA ILE A 334 4.01 -15.63 -16.52
C ILE A 334 4.84 -15.21 -15.30
N THR A 335 6.06 -14.72 -15.52
CA THR A 335 6.87 -14.17 -14.44
C THR A 335 6.21 -12.94 -13.83
N TYR A 336 5.92 -13.04 -12.55
CA TYR A 336 5.28 -11.99 -11.75
C TYR A 336 6.23 -11.46 -10.68
N ILE A 337 6.21 -10.15 -10.47
CA ILE A 337 7.02 -9.46 -9.48
C ILE A 337 6.13 -8.51 -8.67
N HIS A 338 6.40 -8.45 -7.37
CA HIS A 338 5.85 -7.46 -6.46
C HIS A 338 6.93 -7.00 -5.50
N ASN A 339 6.87 -5.73 -5.09
CA ASN A 339 7.75 -5.17 -4.08
C ASN A 339 6.92 -4.30 -3.12
N LEU A 340 7.00 -2.97 -3.21
CA LEU A 340 6.17 -2.06 -2.40
C LEU A 340 5.27 -1.20 -3.27
N PHE A 341 4.35 -0.50 -2.61
CA PHE A 341 3.39 0.36 -3.30
C PHE A 341 4.09 1.53 -4.02
N GLN A 342 5.08 2.14 -3.39
CA GLN A 342 5.75 3.36 -3.87
C GLN A 342 6.90 3.14 -4.87
N ASN A 343 7.43 1.92 -5.00
CA ASN A 343 8.72 1.70 -5.68
C ASN A 343 8.65 0.74 -6.89
N GLY A 344 7.46 0.47 -7.43
CA GLY A 344 7.29 -0.45 -8.55
C GLY A 344 8.16 -0.09 -9.76
N ALA A 345 8.14 1.18 -10.17
CA ALA A 345 8.92 1.63 -11.33
C ALA A 345 10.43 1.49 -11.11
N ALA A 346 10.94 1.83 -9.92
CA ALA A 346 12.36 1.64 -9.58
C ALA A 346 12.76 0.15 -9.53
N THR A 347 11.85 -0.71 -9.07
CA THR A 347 12.08 -2.16 -9.02
C THR A 347 12.18 -2.73 -10.44
N LEU A 348 11.21 -2.42 -11.31
CA LEU A 348 11.21 -2.95 -12.66
C LEU A 348 12.34 -2.35 -13.50
N SER A 349 12.65 -1.05 -13.33
CA SER A 349 13.78 -0.43 -14.02
C SER A 349 15.10 -1.11 -13.69
N GLY A 350 15.34 -1.45 -12.40
CA GLY A 350 16.54 -2.19 -12.01
C GLY A 350 16.60 -3.59 -12.62
N LEU A 351 15.46 -4.27 -12.76
CA LEU A 351 15.40 -5.56 -13.43
C LEU A 351 15.69 -5.46 -14.93
N VAL A 352 15.15 -4.44 -15.60
CA VAL A 352 15.41 -4.17 -17.04
C VAL A 352 16.91 -3.98 -17.26
N GLU A 353 17.57 -3.13 -16.47
CA GLU A 353 19.02 -2.91 -16.59
C GLU A 353 19.83 -4.17 -16.31
N MET A 354 19.44 -4.94 -15.27
CA MET A 354 20.08 -6.23 -14.99
C MET A 354 19.94 -7.18 -16.18
N TYR A 355 18.74 -7.28 -16.77
CA TYR A 355 18.49 -8.13 -17.93
C TYR A 355 19.35 -7.72 -19.13
N LEU A 356 19.36 -6.43 -19.49
CA LEU A 356 20.15 -5.90 -20.61
C LEU A 356 21.66 -6.11 -20.40
N GLU A 357 22.15 -5.94 -19.17
CA GLU A 357 23.55 -6.15 -18.84
C GLU A 357 23.94 -7.63 -18.92
N ARG A 358 23.09 -8.55 -18.43
CA ARG A 358 23.33 -10.00 -18.53
C ARG A 358 23.26 -10.50 -19.96
N MET A 359 22.36 -9.93 -20.79
CA MET A 359 22.34 -10.14 -22.23
C MET A 359 23.67 -9.71 -22.88
N ARG A 360 24.16 -8.50 -22.56
CA ARG A 360 25.45 -7.97 -23.07
C ARG A 360 26.64 -8.87 -22.71
N ARG A 361 26.60 -9.51 -21.55
CA ARG A 361 27.64 -10.45 -21.07
C ARG A 361 27.48 -11.87 -21.62
N GLY A 362 26.40 -12.18 -22.34
CA GLY A 362 26.12 -13.53 -22.83
C GLY A 362 25.76 -14.54 -21.72
N GLU A 363 25.30 -14.07 -20.57
CA GLU A 363 24.94 -14.92 -19.42
C GLU A 363 23.54 -15.53 -19.52
N LEU A 364 22.73 -15.05 -20.46
CA LEU A 364 21.38 -15.55 -20.74
C LEU A 364 21.39 -16.30 -22.07
N PRO A 365 20.82 -17.52 -22.14
CA PRO A 365 20.78 -18.31 -23.36
C PRO A 365 19.81 -17.66 -24.37
N GLY A 366 20.33 -17.26 -25.53
CA GLY A 366 19.54 -16.69 -26.62
C GLY A 366 19.02 -15.27 -26.35
N SER A 367 18.23 -14.75 -27.29
CA SER A 367 17.51 -13.49 -27.15
C SER A 367 16.10 -13.79 -26.64
N PRO A 368 15.86 -13.93 -25.32
CA PRO A 368 14.49 -13.99 -24.85
C PRO A 368 13.91 -12.59 -25.11
N ASP A 369 13.02 -12.49 -26.09
CA ASP A 369 12.39 -11.23 -26.51
C ASP A 369 11.37 -10.79 -25.45
N ILE A 370 11.88 -10.46 -24.26
CA ILE A 370 11.10 -10.20 -23.06
C ILE A 370 10.58 -8.77 -23.10
N THR A 371 9.28 -8.65 -22.91
CA THR A 371 8.65 -7.37 -22.58
C THR A 371 8.63 -7.22 -21.06
N PHE A 372 8.97 -6.04 -20.56
CA PHE A 372 8.81 -5.69 -19.15
C PHE A 372 7.64 -4.73 -19.00
N MET A 373 6.65 -5.09 -18.19
CA MET A 373 5.48 -4.25 -17.96
C MET A 373 5.18 -4.09 -16.48
N MET A 374 5.02 -2.85 -16.05
CA MET A 374 4.49 -2.51 -14.75
C MET A 374 3.00 -2.20 -14.89
N VAL A 375 2.16 -2.90 -14.13
CA VAL A 375 0.73 -2.62 -14.00
C VAL A 375 0.48 -1.87 -12.71
N THR A 376 -0.27 -0.79 -12.79
CA THR A 376 -0.60 0.06 -11.63
C THR A 376 -2.03 0.56 -11.67
N GLY A 377 -2.60 0.85 -10.51
CA GLY A 377 -3.81 1.66 -10.41
C GLY A 377 -3.46 3.14 -10.29
N ASP A 378 -4.44 4.03 -10.44
CA ASP A 378 -4.21 5.48 -10.36
C ASP A 378 -3.57 5.94 -9.03
N GLY A 379 -3.94 5.34 -7.91
CA GLY A 379 -3.30 5.62 -6.61
C GLY A 379 -1.82 5.20 -6.52
N GLY A 380 -1.40 4.22 -7.32
CA GLY A 380 0.02 3.87 -7.46
C GLY A 380 0.82 4.95 -8.16
N MET A 381 0.18 5.71 -9.05
CA MET A 381 0.74 6.90 -9.68
C MET A 381 0.63 8.17 -8.84
N ASP A 382 0.11 8.09 -7.61
CA ASP A 382 0.26 9.17 -6.63
C ASP A 382 1.51 8.95 -5.79
N ILE A 383 1.57 7.84 -5.05
CA ILE A 383 2.68 7.51 -4.15
C ILE A 383 3.97 7.13 -4.90
N GLY A 384 3.83 6.51 -6.08
CA GLY A 384 4.93 6.02 -6.90
C GLY A 384 5.35 6.95 -8.04
N MET A 385 4.80 8.17 -8.12
CA MET A 385 5.05 9.09 -9.23
C MET A 385 6.53 9.45 -9.36
N GLY A 386 7.20 9.84 -8.26
CA GLY A 386 8.60 10.26 -8.29
C GLY A 386 9.52 9.21 -8.92
N PRO A 387 9.50 7.95 -8.43
CA PRO A 387 10.24 6.85 -9.05
C PRO A 387 9.84 6.58 -10.50
N ALA A 388 8.57 6.72 -10.88
CA ALA A 388 8.09 6.50 -12.24
C ALA A 388 8.60 7.58 -13.22
N LEU A 389 8.57 8.86 -12.83
CA LEU A 389 9.20 9.94 -13.60
C LEU A 389 10.72 9.76 -13.69
N GLY A 390 11.35 9.27 -12.62
CA GLY A 390 12.76 8.90 -12.65
C GLY A 390 13.07 7.79 -13.68
N ALA A 391 12.21 6.77 -13.78
CA ALA A 391 12.34 5.73 -14.81
C ALA A 391 12.11 6.28 -16.22
N ALA A 392 11.13 7.19 -16.38
CA ALA A 392 10.81 7.86 -17.63
C ALA A 392 11.97 8.73 -18.14
N HIS A 393 12.56 9.57 -17.30
CA HIS A 393 13.72 10.40 -17.68
C HIS A 393 14.98 9.60 -17.99
N ARG A 394 15.14 8.42 -17.39
CA ARG A 394 16.20 7.47 -17.75
C ARG A 394 15.83 6.59 -18.95
N ASN A 395 14.61 6.73 -19.47
CA ASN A 395 14.08 6.07 -20.65
C ASN A 395 14.24 4.53 -20.65
N HIS A 396 13.94 3.89 -19.52
CA HIS A 396 14.07 2.43 -19.37
C HIS A 396 13.12 1.69 -20.32
N ARG A 397 13.61 0.61 -20.93
CA ARG A 397 12.87 -0.24 -21.88
C ARG A 397 11.77 -1.08 -21.22
N MET A 398 10.67 -0.42 -20.87
CA MET A 398 9.52 -1.03 -20.19
C MET A 398 8.22 -0.26 -20.47
N ILE A 399 7.09 -0.91 -20.21
CA ILE A 399 5.75 -0.33 -20.28
C ILE A 399 5.27 -0.05 -18.86
N ILE A 400 4.69 1.12 -18.62
CA ILE A 400 3.85 1.41 -17.45
C ILE A 400 2.40 1.47 -17.93
N LEU A 401 1.57 0.56 -17.44
CA LEU A 401 0.14 0.48 -17.75
C LEU A 401 -0.68 0.82 -16.50
N GLU A 402 -1.27 2.01 -16.48
CA GLU A 402 -2.18 2.47 -15.43
C GLU A 402 -3.62 2.09 -15.79
N TYR A 403 -4.26 1.27 -14.96
CA TYR A 403 -5.72 1.19 -14.95
C TYR A 403 -6.25 2.30 -14.03
N ASP A 404 -6.84 3.33 -14.61
CA ASP A 404 -7.46 4.44 -13.89
C ASP A 404 -8.91 4.09 -13.62
N ASN A 405 -9.19 3.75 -12.36
CA ASN A 405 -10.56 3.62 -11.88
C ASN A 405 -10.95 4.75 -10.92
N GLN A 406 -10.14 5.82 -10.85
CA GLN A 406 -10.44 7.08 -10.17
C GLN A 406 -10.53 6.99 -8.64
N GLY A 407 -9.69 6.17 -8.02
CA GLY A 407 -9.53 6.12 -6.57
C GLY A 407 -8.71 4.95 -6.07
N TYR A 408 -8.38 4.96 -4.77
CA TYR A 408 -7.66 3.88 -4.12
C TYR A 408 -8.64 2.75 -3.78
N MET A 409 -9.05 1.98 -4.80
CA MET A 409 -10.16 1.05 -4.67
C MET A 409 -9.92 -0.08 -3.67
N ASN A 410 -8.68 -0.58 -3.59
CA ASN A 410 -8.32 -1.69 -2.71
C ASN A 410 -8.51 -1.35 -1.22
N THR A 411 -8.23 -0.11 -0.83
CA THR A 411 -8.21 0.32 0.56
C THR A 411 -9.54 0.91 1.01
N GLY A 412 -10.59 0.80 0.20
CA GLY A 412 -11.92 1.34 0.50
C GLY A 412 -12.22 2.66 -0.20
N ALA A 413 -11.77 2.82 -1.45
CA ALA A 413 -12.07 3.96 -2.31
C ALA A 413 -11.69 5.32 -1.74
N GLN A 414 -10.46 5.47 -1.24
CA GLN A 414 -9.92 6.78 -0.88
C GLN A 414 -9.68 7.64 -2.11
N LEU A 415 -9.65 8.95 -1.90
CA LEU A 415 -9.26 9.94 -2.90
C LEU A 415 -7.88 9.63 -3.49
N SER A 416 -7.81 9.60 -4.82
CA SER A 416 -6.57 9.73 -5.59
C SER A 416 -6.49 11.08 -6.29
N TYR A 417 -5.32 11.42 -6.82
CA TYR A 417 -5.21 12.58 -7.68
C TYR A 417 -5.91 12.38 -9.03
N ALA A 418 -6.17 11.15 -9.48
CA ALA A 418 -7.00 10.88 -10.66
C ALA A 418 -8.51 10.99 -10.38
N THR A 419 -8.95 10.92 -9.11
CA THR A 419 -10.36 11.18 -8.74
C THR A 419 -10.82 12.54 -9.31
N PRO A 420 -11.97 12.64 -10.01
CA PRO A 420 -12.45 13.91 -10.54
C PRO A 420 -13.01 14.86 -9.48
N LEU A 421 -13.11 16.15 -9.83
CA LEU A 421 -13.66 17.19 -8.97
C LEU A 421 -15.09 16.81 -8.52
N GLY A 422 -15.39 17.02 -7.25
CA GLY A 422 -16.70 16.73 -6.66
C GLY A 422 -17.00 15.25 -6.42
N HIS A 423 -16.17 14.31 -6.86
CA HIS A 423 -16.45 12.89 -6.61
C HIS A 423 -16.41 12.56 -5.11
N ARG A 424 -17.39 11.77 -4.65
CA ARG A 424 -17.39 11.20 -3.30
C ARG A 424 -16.37 10.07 -3.21
N THR A 425 -15.59 10.08 -2.13
CA THR A 425 -14.64 9.02 -1.74
C THR A 425 -14.68 8.85 -0.22
N SER A 426 -14.08 7.80 0.33
CA SER A 426 -14.03 7.60 1.80
C SER A 426 -13.22 8.66 2.55
N THR A 427 -12.41 9.45 1.85
CA THR A 427 -11.63 10.58 2.40
C THR A 427 -12.09 11.94 1.87
N SER A 428 -13.13 11.98 1.04
CA SER A 428 -13.76 13.20 0.53
C SER A 428 -15.26 12.96 0.45
N GLU A 429 -15.90 12.95 1.62
CA GLU A 429 -17.32 12.68 1.75
C GLU A 429 -18.21 13.87 1.36
N VAL A 430 -19.50 13.60 1.22
CA VAL A 430 -20.51 14.62 0.88
C VAL A 430 -21.50 14.71 2.03
N GLY A 431 -21.64 15.91 2.57
CA GLY A 431 -22.52 16.29 3.68
C GLY A 431 -22.70 17.81 3.73
N GLU A 432 -23.16 18.36 4.86
CA GLU A 432 -23.42 19.80 4.97
C GLU A 432 -22.15 20.66 4.84
N ALA A 433 -21.01 20.19 5.35
CA ALA A 433 -19.75 20.95 5.37
C ALA A 433 -18.74 20.51 4.29
N THR A 434 -18.99 19.39 3.60
CA THR A 434 -18.06 18.79 2.63
C THR A 434 -18.80 18.38 1.38
N ALA A 435 -18.17 18.51 0.22
CA ALA A 435 -18.86 18.31 -1.05
C ALA A 435 -18.02 17.52 -2.05
N GLY A 436 -17.41 16.42 -1.58
CA GLY A 436 -16.52 15.60 -2.38
C GLY A 436 -15.13 16.22 -2.56
N LYS A 437 -14.37 15.71 -3.53
CA LYS A 437 -13.04 16.23 -3.86
C LYS A 437 -13.11 17.71 -4.29
N VAL A 438 -12.17 18.54 -3.81
CA VAL A 438 -12.20 20.01 -4.00
C VAL A 438 -11.29 20.54 -5.13
N PHE A 439 -10.57 19.67 -5.84
CA PHE A 439 -9.69 20.04 -6.95
C PHE A 439 -9.82 19.07 -8.12
N HIS A 440 -9.37 19.47 -9.32
CA HIS A 440 -9.48 18.66 -10.52
C HIS A 440 -8.55 17.45 -10.53
N HIS A 441 -8.86 16.48 -11.39
CA HIS A 441 -8.06 15.29 -11.57
C HIS A 441 -6.73 15.59 -12.29
N LYS A 442 -5.70 14.86 -11.87
CA LYS A 442 -4.35 14.86 -12.42
C LYS A 442 -4.34 14.21 -13.80
N ASP A 443 -3.72 14.89 -14.75
CA ASP A 443 -3.50 14.37 -16.09
C ASP A 443 -2.15 13.64 -16.16
N THR A 444 -2.15 12.38 -15.73
CA THR A 444 -0.93 11.57 -15.68
C THR A 444 -0.34 11.35 -17.08
N ALA A 445 -1.17 11.18 -18.12
CA ALA A 445 -0.70 10.96 -19.48
C ALA A 445 0.04 12.19 -20.03
N GLN A 446 -0.47 13.41 -19.84
CA GLN A 446 0.24 14.62 -20.24
C GLN A 446 1.53 14.84 -19.42
N ILE A 447 1.57 14.45 -18.14
CA ILE A 447 2.80 14.50 -17.33
C ILE A 447 3.87 13.60 -17.94
N PHE A 448 3.54 12.36 -18.32
CA PHE A 448 4.49 11.45 -18.98
C PHE A 448 4.83 11.89 -20.41
N ALA A 449 3.90 12.49 -21.15
CA ALA A 449 4.21 13.07 -22.46
C ALA A 449 5.25 14.19 -22.34
N ALA A 450 5.18 15.01 -21.28
CA ALA A 450 6.17 16.02 -20.97
C ALA A 450 7.55 15.46 -20.55
N CYS A 451 7.66 14.16 -20.25
CA CYS A 451 8.94 13.47 -20.09
C CYS A 451 9.60 13.10 -21.43
N HIS A 452 8.99 13.46 -22.57
CA HIS A 452 9.47 13.15 -23.93
C HIS A 452 9.63 11.65 -24.20
N LEU A 453 8.70 10.86 -23.67
CA LEU A 453 8.66 9.43 -23.95
C LEU A 453 8.40 9.16 -25.44
N PRO A 454 8.96 8.07 -26.00
CA PRO A 454 8.70 7.67 -27.39
C PRO A 454 7.21 7.45 -27.65
N TYR A 455 6.46 6.98 -26.64
CA TYR A 455 5.05 6.70 -26.80
C TYR A 455 4.27 6.83 -25.49
N VAL A 456 3.17 7.58 -25.57
CA VAL A 456 2.19 7.74 -24.49
C VAL A 456 0.79 7.57 -25.07
N PHE A 457 -0.13 6.92 -24.36
CA PHE A 457 -1.50 6.79 -24.84
C PHE A 457 -2.54 6.77 -23.72
N THR A 458 -3.76 7.16 -24.07
CA THR A 458 -4.97 6.89 -23.30
C THR A 458 -5.83 5.87 -24.02
N ALA A 459 -6.55 5.04 -23.27
CA ALA A 459 -7.43 4.00 -23.81
C ALA A 459 -8.61 3.73 -22.85
N SER A 460 -9.59 2.95 -23.31
CA SER A 460 -10.68 2.44 -22.47
C SER A 460 -10.92 0.98 -22.78
N GLU A 461 -11.24 0.18 -21.75
CA GLU A 461 -11.61 -1.22 -21.94
C GLU A 461 -12.87 -1.42 -22.80
N GLY A 462 -13.69 -0.37 -22.96
CA GLY A 462 -14.87 -0.35 -23.85
C GLY A 462 -14.54 -0.15 -25.34
N TYR A 463 -13.30 0.22 -25.69
CA TYR A 463 -12.82 0.39 -27.07
C TYR A 463 -11.64 -0.55 -27.36
N PRO A 464 -11.89 -1.87 -27.46
CA PRO A 464 -10.84 -2.88 -27.46
C PRO A 464 -9.88 -2.77 -28.66
N GLU A 465 -10.37 -2.52 -29.87
CA GLU A 465 -9.49 -2.43 -31.05
C GLU A 465 -8.51 -1.26 -30.97
N ASP A 466 -8.96 -0.09 -30.49
CA ASP A 466 -8.10 1.07 -30.25
C ASP A 466 -7.02 0.73 -29.21
N PHE A 467 -7.44 0.19 -28.08
CA PHE A 467 -6.54 -0.18 -26.99
C PHE A 467 -5.50 -1.23 -27.44
N MET A 468 -5.95 -2.27 -28.14
CA MET A 468 -5.08 -3.36 -28.60
C MET A 468 -4.07 -2.89 -29.65
N ARG A 469 -4.43 -1.97 -30.56
CA ARG A 469 -3.45 -1.33 -31.47
C ARG A 469 -2.39 -0.56 -30.69
N LYS A 470 -2.82 0.21 -29.69
CA LYS A 470 -1.91 1.00 -28.85
C LYS A 470 -0.98 0.13 -28.01
N VAL A 471 -1.45 -1.02 -27.51
CA VAL A 471 -0.58 -1.98 -26.78
C VAL A 471 0.45 -2.63 -27.70
N ALA A 472 0.10 -2.94 -28.95
CA ALA A 472 1.07 -3.46 -29.92
C ALA A 472 2.16 -2.40 -30.24
N LYS A 473 1.78 -1.13 -30.41
CA LYS A 473 2.75 0.00 -30.52
C LYS A 473 3.60 0.12 -29.25
N ALA A 474 2.98 0.02 -28.08
CA ALA A 474 3.67 0.09 -26.79
C ALA A 474 4.76 -0.98 -26.66
N GLN A 475 4.48 -2.22 -27.06
CA GLN A 475 5.49 -3.28 -27.05
C GLN A 475 6.66 -2.98 -27.99
N TRP A 476 6.36 -2.50 -29.20
CA TRP A 476 7.37 -2.13 -30.18
C TRP A 476 8.32 -1.05 -29.63
N TYR A 477 7.76 0.03 -29.08
CA TYR A 477 8.53 1.15 -28.52
C TYR A 477 9.29 0.73 -27.27
N ALA A 478 8.67 -0.03 -26.37
CA ALA A 478 9.30 -0.53 -25.15
C ALA A 478 10.55 -1.38 -25.45
N LYS A 479 10.50 -2.21 -26.49
CA LYS A 479 11.63 -3.07 -26.88
C LYS A 479 12.76 -2.30 -27.57
N ARG A 480 12.45 -1.22 -28.29
CA ARG A 480 13.39 -0.58 -29.24
C ARG A 480 13.87 0.79 -28.80
N GLU A 481 12.97 1.64 -28.31
CA GLU A 481 13.26 3.06 -28.08
C GLU A 481 13.33 3.43 -26.60
N GLY A 482 12.43 2.90 -25.76
CA GLY A 482 12.45 3.21 -24.33
C GLY A 482 11.10 3.16 -23.66
N LEU A 483 10.89 3.97 -22.63
CA LEU A 483 9.74 3.82 -21.74
C LEU A 483 8.43 4.19 -22.44
N VAL A 484 7.39 3.40 -22.23
CA VAL A 484 6.03 3.69 -22.69
C VAL A 484 5.11 3.86 -21.50
N TYR A 485 4.19 4.81 -21.57
CA TYR A 485 3.14 4.97 -20.57
C TYR A 485 1.74 4.90 -21.21
N GLY A 486 0.86 4.07 -20.64
CA GLY A 486 -0.53 3.93 -21.05
C GLY A 486 -1.47 4.17 -19.88
N LYS A 487 -2.49 5.02 -20.06
CA LYS A 487 -3.54 5.29 -19.07
C LYS A 487 -4.90 4.79 -19.56
N ILE A 488 -5.48 3.81 -18.88
CA ILE A 488 -6.66 3.09 -19.36
C ILE A 488 -7.81 3.36 -18.39
N LEU A 489 -8.90 3.95 -18.86
CA LEU A 489 -10.12 4.05 -18.06
C LEU A 489 -10.67 2.66 -17.80
N SER A 490 -10.75 2.28 -16.52
CA SER A 490 -11.18 0.94 -16.12
C SER A 490 -12.35 0.98 -15.15
N PHE A 491 -13.37 0.17 -15.43
CA PHE A 491 -14.62 0.18 -14.69
C PHE A 491 -14.46 -0.43 -13.28
N CYS A 492 -15.04 0.23 -12.28
CA CYS A 492 -15.07 -0.26 -10.90
C CYS A 492 -16.50 -0.22 -10.35
N PRO A 493 -17.31 -1.29 -10.53
CA PRO A 493 -18.73 -1.23 -10.20
C PRO A 493 -18.97 -0.98 -8.71
N LEU A 494 -18.19 -1.64 -7.86
CA LEU A 494 -18.31 -1.54 -6.40
C LEU A 494 -18.23 -0.09 -5.90
N ASN A 495 -17.19 0.63 -6.33
CA ASN A 495 -16.89 1.95 -5.78
C ASN A 495 -17.44 3.10 -6.62
N TRP A 496 -17.77 2.85 -7.90
CA TRP A 496 -18.59 3.76 -8.70
C TRP A 496 -20.07 3.68 -8.31
N LYS A 497 -20.44 2.65 -7.52
CA LYS A 497 -21.81 2.39 -7.04
C LYS A 497 -22.77 2.22 -8.21
N THR A 498 -22.40 1.34 -9.13
CA THR A 498 -23.18 0.94 -10.30
C THR A 498 -23.52 -0.54 -10.21
N THR A 499 -24.36 -1.04 -11.11
CA THR A 499 -24.47 -2.48 -11.36
C THR A 499 -23.20 -3.00 -12.05
N ASP A 500 -22.96 -4.30 -11.99
CA ASP A 500 -21.78 -4.96 -12.57
C ASP A 500 -21.87 -5.13 -14.10
N ASP A 501 -23.04 -4.92 -14.69
CA ASP A 501 -23.30 -4.92 -16.14
C ASP A 501 -23.31 -3.52 -16.78
N ALA A 502 -23.18 -2.43 -16.00
CA ALA A 502 -23.25 -1.06 -16.49
C ALA A 502 -21.96 -0.55 -17.18
N ALA A 503 -20.97 -1.41 -17.41
CA ALA A 503 -19.66 -0.99 -17.90
C ALA A 503 -19.74 -0.27 -19.26
N GLU A 504 -20.46 -0.83 -20.22
CA GLU A 504 -20.57 -0.29 -21.59
C GLU A 504 -21.11 1.16 -21.59
N ASP A 505 -22.27 1.37 -20.97
CA ASP A 505 -22.91 2.69 -20.91
C ASP A 505 -22.05 3.72 -20.18
N VAL A 506 -21.46 3.35 -19.04
CA VAL A 506 -20.65 4.25 -18.22
C VAL A 506 -19.37 4.64 -18.94
N LEU A 507 -18.68 3.68 -19.54
CA LEU A 507 -17.42 3.93 -20.27
C LEU A 507 -17.70 4.74 -21.53
N GLN A 508 -18.66 4.34 -22.37
CA GLN A 508 -19.00 5.08 -23.59
C GLN A 508 -19.38 6.53 -23.27
N THR A 509 -20.21 6.76 -22.24
CA THR A 509 -20.62 8.12 -21.86
C THR A 509 -19.43 8.95 -21.34
N ALA A 510 -18.43 8.33 -20.69
CA ALA A 510 -17.19 9.01 -20.30
C ALA A 510 -16.36 9.47 -21.51
N LEU A 511 -16.35 8.68 -22.59
CA LEU A 511 -15.67 9.02 -23.85
C LEU A 511 -16.44 10.08 -24.63
N ASP A 512 -17.75 9.90 -24.78
CA ASP A 512 -18.68 10.79 -25.49
C ASP A 512 -18.77 12.18 -24.85
N SER A 513 -18.55 12.27 -23.53
CA SER A 513 -18.46 13.55 -22.82
C SER A 513 -17.08 14.21 -22.88
N CYS A 514 -16.09 13.54 -23.49
CA CYS A 514 -14.68 13.93 -23.50
C CYS A 514 -14.04 14.03 -22.11
N PHE A 515 -14.70 13.53 -21.06
CA PHE A 515 -14.10 13.45 -19.73
C PHE A 515 -12.81 12.61 -19.76
N PHE A 516 -12.85 11.48 -20.49
CA PHE A 516 -11.70 10.63 -20.73
C PHE A 516 -11.42 10.52 -22.24
N PRO A 517 -10.67 11.45 -22.84
CA PRO A 517 -10.41 11.44 -24.28
C PRO A 517 -9.49 10.28 -24.66
N LEU A 518 -9.72 9.67 -25.83
CA LEU A 518 -8.83 8.63 -26.39
C LEU A 518 -7.86 9.24 -27.40
N TYR A 519 -6.57 9.20 -27.06
CA TYR A 519 -5.51 9.74 -27.89
C TYR A 519 -4.19 9.01 -27.66
N GLU A 520 -3.21 9.31 -28.49
CA GLU A 520 -1.83 8.89 -28.36
C GLU A 520 -0.88 10.07 -28.63
N VAL A 521 0.31 10.02 -28.03
CA VAL A 521 1.43 10.92 -28.30
C VAL A 521 2.58 10.03 -28.75
N GLU A 522 2.85 10.04 -30.06
CA GLU A 522 3.86 9.22 -30.70
C GLU A 522 5.02 10.12 -31.12
N GLN A 523 6.18 9.97 -30.49
CA GLN A 523 7.36 10.82 -30.71
C GLN A 523 7.06 12.32 -30.65
N GLY A 524 6.21 12.72 -29.68
CA GLY A 524 5.77 14.10 -29.51
C GLY A 524 4.54 14.51 -30.33
N HIS A 525 4.10 13.70 -31.30
CA HIS A 525 2.94 14.00 -32.12
C HIS A 525 1.65 13.47 -31.48
N THR A 526 0.75 14.39 -31.13
CA THR A 526 -0.56 14.03 -30.57
C THR A 526 -1.55 13.63 -31.66
N SER A 527 -2.24 12.52 -31.48
CA SER A 527 -3.31 12.07 -32.37
C SER A 527 -4.52 11.61 -31.59
N LEU A 528 -5.69 12.19 -31.90
CA LEU A 528 -6.96 11.69 -31.40
C LEU A 528 -7.30 10.38 -32.12
N THR A 529 -7.69 9.36 -31.36
CA THR A 529 -8.13 8.07 -31.94
C THR A 529 -9.64 7.87 -31.84
N TYR A 530 -10.31 8.72 -31.07
CA TYR A 530 -11.75 8.85 -31.03
C TYR A 530 -12.14 10.33 -30.91
N ASP A 531 -13.02 10.80 -31.81
CA ASP A 531 -13.57 12.16 -31.81
C ASP A 531 -15.10 12.09 -31.76
N PRO A 532 -15.74 12.32 -30.59
CA PRO A 532 -17.19 12.29 -30.45
C PRO A 532 -17.90 13.45 -31.15
N ASP A 533 -17.20 14.57 -31.42
CA ASP A 533 -17.77 15.67 -32.20
C ASP A 533 -17.92 15.23 -33.67
N ALA A 534 -16.90 14.55 -34.21
CA ALA A 534 -16.88 14.09 -35.60
C ALA A 534 -17.91 12.99 -35.89
N VAL A 535 -18.19 12.12 -34.91
CA VAL A 535 -19.19 11.04 -35.06
C VAL A 535 -20.58 11.42 -34.55
N GLY A 536 -20.80 12.67 -34.13
CA GLY A 536 -22.09 13.17 -33.66
C GLY A 536 -22.58 12.52 -32.36
N ARG A 537 -21.66 12.07 -31.49
CA ARG A 537 -21.96 11.42 -30.21
C ARG A 537 -21.64 12.29 -29.00
N ARG A 538 -21.26 13.56 -29.18
CA ARG A 538 -20.91 14.45 -28.07
C ARG A 538 -22.04 14.54 -27.02
N ARG A 539 -21.70 14.37 -25.74
CA ARG A 539 -22.63 14.49 -24.61
C ARG A 539 -22.11 15.46 -23.53
N PRO A 540 -23.00 16.02 -22.69
CA PRO A 540 -22.60 16.71 -21.46
C PRO A 540 -21.94 15.75 -20.47
N VAL A 541 -20.97 16.22 -19.68
CA VAL A 541 -20.37 15.46 -18.57
C VAL A 541 -21.41 15.11 -17.51
N ALA A 542 -22.45 15.93 -17.33
CA ALA A 542 -23.59 15.65 -16.46
C ALA A 542 -24.23 14.27 -16.71
N ASP A 543 -24.31 13.83 -17.98
CA ASP A 543 -24.88 12.54 -18.34
C ASP A 543 -24.04 11.39 -17.77
N TRP A 544 -22.71 11.49 -17.87
CA TRP A 544 -21.78 10.50 -17.30
C TRP A 544 -21.84 10.49 -15.77
N LEU A 545 -21.84 11.66 -15.14
CA LEU A 545 -21.94 11.79 -13.68
C LEU A 545 -23.27 11.23 -13.14
N GLY A 546 -24.34 11.23 -13.94
CA GLY A 546 -25.63 10.67 -13.58
C GLY A 546 -25.66 9.15 -13.46
N LEU A 547 -24.73 8.46 -14.13
CA LEU A 547 -24.68 6.99 -14.18
C LEU A 547 -24.04 6.36 -12.93
N MET A 548 -23.31 7.14 -12.12
CA MET A 548 -22.57 6.61 -10.96
C MET A 548 -23.15 7.15 -9.64
N GLY A 549 -23.38 6.25 -8.67
CA GLY A 549 -23.86 6.64 -7.35
C GLY A 549 -22.88 7.50 -6.57
N LYS A 550 -21.56 7.43 -6.86
CA LYS A 550 -20.55 8.29 -6.20
C LYS A 550 -20.58 9.76 -6.66
N THR A 551 -21.21 10.06 -7.80
CA THR A 551 -21.24 11.40 -8.41
C THR A 551 -22.63 11.99 -8.53
N LYS A 552 -23.70 11.18 -8.45
CA LYS A 552 -25.10 11.61 -8.63
C LYS A 552 -25.51 12.86 -7.84
N HIS A 553 -24.90 13.09 -6.67
CA HIS A 553 -25.13 14.29 -5.85
C HIS A 553 -24.74 15.61 -6.56
N LEU A 554 -23.81 15.57 -7.52
CA LEU A 554 -23.36 16.74 -8.30
C LEU A 554 -24.44 17.26 -9.26
N LEU A 555 -25.47 16.47 -9.55
CA LEU A 555 -26.60 16.88 -10.38
C LEU A 555 -27.66 17.67 -9.60
N GLY A 556 -27.49 17.80 -8.28
CA GLY A 556 -28.35 18.63 -7.44
C GLY A 556 -28.20 20.11 -7.78
N ARG A 557 -29.27 20.89 -7.60
CA ARG A 557 -29.29 22.33 -7.89
C ARG A 557 -28.19 23.11 -7.17
N ASP A 558 -27.88 22.71 -5.93
CA ASP A 558 -26.86 23.35 -5.10
C ASP A 558 -25.42 23.12 -5.61
N ASN A 559 -25.23 22.23 -6.59
CA ASN A 559 -23.93 21.94 -7.20
C ASN A 559 -23.80 22.51 -8.63
N SER A 560 -24.72 23.38 -9.09
CA SER A 560 -24.72 23.89 -10.47
C SER A 560 -23.40 24.54 -10.87
N GLU A 561 -22.83 25.39 -10.02
CA GLU A 561 -21.54 26.06 -10.27
C GLU A 561 -20.38 25.04 -10.38
N ARG A 562 -20.41 23.99 -9.56
CA ARG A 562 -19.38 22.94 -9.62
C ARG A 562 -19.53 22.10 -10.87
N LEU A 563 -20.75 21.76 -11.28
CA LEU A 563 -21.01 21.05 -12.51
C LEU A 563 -20.52 21.86 -13.72
N GLU A 564 -20.80 23.16 -13.76
CA GLU A 564 -20.30 24.06 -14.80
C GLU A 564 -18.76 24.14 -14.81
N ALA A 565 -18.12 24.17 -13.64
CA ALA A 565 -16.66 24.12 -13.55
C ALA A 565 -16.07 22.80 -14.06
N ILE A 566 -16.76 21.66 -13.85
CA ILE A 566 -16.36 20.36 -14.39
C ILE A 566 -16.48 20.37 -15.93
N GLU A 567 -17.63 20.78 -16.46
CA GLU A 567 -17.87 20.87 -17.91
C GLU A 567 -16.83 21.78 -18.58
N SER A 568 -16.60 22.97 -18.03
CA SER A 568 -15.65 23.95 -18.56
C SER A 568 -14.21 23.41 -18.61
N GLU A 569 -13.78 22.68 -17.57
CA GLU A 569 -12.44 22.09 -17.55
C GLU A 569 -12.31 20.92 -18.53
N VAL A 570 -13.35 20.09 -18.67
CA VAL A 570 -13.38 19.00 -19.66
C VAL A 570 -13.30 19.57 -21.07
N ASP A 571 -14.11 20.58 -21.38
CA ASP A 571 -14.09 21.26 -22.67
C ASP A 571 -12.73 21.90 -22.96
N ARG A 572 -12.15 22.61 -21.98
CA ARG A 572 -10.83 23.23 -22.14
C ARG A 572 -9.75 22.19 -22.47
N ARG A 573 -9.74 21.04 -21.78
CA ARG A 573 -8.78 19.95 -22.05
C ARG A 573 -9.02 19.32 -23.43
N TRP A 574 -10.28 19.11 -23.79
CA TRP A 574 -10.66 18.56 -25.09
C TRP A 574 -10.22 19.47 -26.25
N GLN A 575 -10.53 20.77 -26.18
CA GLN A 575 -10.14 21.73 -27.22
C GLN A 575 -8.62 21.80 -27.38
N ARG A 576 -7.87 21.74 -26.27
CA ARG A 576 -6.41 21.67 -26.34
C ARG A 576 -5.93 20.44 -27.13
N LEU A 577 -6.49 19.26 -26.86
CA LEU A 577 -6.12 18.04 -27.58
C LEU A 577 -6.49 18.11 -29.06
N LYS A 578 -7.63 18.73 -29.42
CA LYS A 578 -8.01 18.96 -30.83
C LYS A 578 -7.01 19.86 -31.55
N ILE A 579 -6.56 20.93 -30.90
CA ILE A 579 -5.54 21.83 -31.47
C ILE A 579 -4.22 21.06 -31.66
N MET A 580 -3.77 20.30 -30.66
CA MET A 580 -2.56 19.49 -30.75
C MET A 580 -2.67 18.42 -31.85
N HIS A 581 -3.85 17.82 -32.03
CA HIS A 581 -4.10 16.85 -33.10
C HIS A 581 -4.10 17.49 -34.50
N ALA A 582 -4.67 18.69 -34.63
CA ALA A 582 -4.76 19.39 -35.91
C ALA A 582 -3.42 20.00 -36.37
N HIS A 583 -2.47 20.20 -35.45
CA HIS A 583 -1.20 20.88 -35.71
C HIS A 583 -0.02 19.99 -35.32
N GLU A 584 0.49 19.23 -36.29
CA GLU A 584 1.68 18.40 -36.09
C GLU A 584 2.89 19.28 -35.70
N GLY A 585 3.45 19.04 -34.50
CA GLY A 585 4.65 19.71 -33.99
C GLY A 585 4.44 20.73 -32.85
N LEU A 586 3.21 20.88 -32.33
CA LEU A 586 2.89 21.67 -31.12
C LEU A 586 2.84 20.83 -29.83
#